data_AF-A0A0L7LG13-F1
#
_entry.id   AF-A0A0L7LG13-F1
#
_cell.length_a   1.000
_cell.length_b   1.000
_cell.length_c   1.000
_cell.angle_alpha   90.00
_cell.angle_beta   90.00
_cell.angle_gamma   90.00
#
_symmetry.space_group_name_H-M   'P 1'
#
loop_
_entity.id
_entity.type
_entity.pdbx_description
1 polymer ?
#
loop_
_entity_poly.entity_id
_entity_poly.type
_entity_poly.pdbx_seq_one_letter_code
_entity_poly.pdbx_strand_id
1 'polypeptide(L)'
;MLIQGDPKLGTDNLDPMHHDVIEGNLSVLKYKLTNSTVKGHKDCKIENIKLDPGNIGLHADMICPSLKMYGTYSINGRLVALPVEGTGEYSIITTVAVHKFANENWKDVSNDTQDPVFEANFKKLIESANKLFKTIPIEDLFKN
;
A
#
# COMPACT_ATOMS: atom_id res chain seq x y z
N MET A 1 -5.51 9.87 -13.15
CA MET A 1 -6.86 9.41 -12.73
C MET A 1 -6.79 8.50 -11.50
N LEU A 2 -6.11 7.34 -11.56
CA LEU A 2 -6.00 6.45 -10.38
C LEU A 2 -5.40 7.12 -9.14
N ILE A 3 -4.28 7.83 -9.31
CA ILE A 3 -3.56 8.41 -8.16
C ILE A 3 -4.26 9.65 -7.60
N GLN A 4 -4.73 10.55 -8.47
CA GLN A 4 -5.36 11.81 -8.04
C GLN A 4 -6.77 11.60 -7.47
N GLY A 5 -7.39 10.45 -7.73
CA GLY A 5 -8.80 10.20 -7.48
C GLY A 5 -9.72 10.95 -8.46
N ASP A 6 -10.97 10.54 -8.45
CA ASP A 6 -12.10 11.18 -9.12
C ASP A 6 -13.32 11.08 -8.17
N PRO A 7 -13.79 12.21 -7.59
CA PRO A 7 -14.95 12.24 -6.73
C PRO A 7 -16.21 11.69 -7.38
N LYS A 8 -16.36 11.81 -8.71
CA LYS A 8 -17.53 11.29 -9.45
C LYS A 8 -17.56 9.76 -9.46
N LEU A 9 -16.39 9.14 -9.38
CA LEU A 9 -16.23 7.69 -9.29
C LEU A 9 -16.16 7.20 -7.83
N GLY A 10 -16.26 8.11 -6.86
CA GLY A 10 -16.07 7.82 -5.45
C GLY A 10 -14.68 7.29 -5.13
N THR A 11 -13.66 7.72 -5.87
CA THR A 11 -12.26 7.32 -5.64
C THR A 11 -11.53 8.43 -4.91
N ASP A 12 -10.82 8.06 -3.84
CA ASP A 12 -10.05 9.00 -3.03
C ASP A 12 -8.71 9.33 -3.69
N ASN A 13 -8.13 10.45 -3.27
CA ASN A 13 -6.76 10.77 -3.62
C ASN A 13 -5.80 9.77 -2.93
N LEU A 14 -4.89 9.19 -3.72
CA LEU A 14 -3.88 8.23 -3.27
C LEU A 14 -2.49 8.89 -3.13
N ASP A 15 -2.36 10.19 -3.42
CA ASP A 15 -1.17 10.97 -3.11
C ASP A 15 -1.50 12.42 -2.70
N PRO A 16 -1.54 12.75 -1.40
CA PRO A 16 -1.30 11.85 -0.27
C PRO A 16 -2.46 10.87 -0.03
N MET A 17 -2.12 9.61 0.29
CA MET A 17 -3.07 8.62 0.82
C MET A 17 -3.11 8.72 2.34
N HIS A 18 -4.30 8.81 2.92
CA HIS A 18 -4.49 8.93 4.37
C HIS A 18 -5.12 7.68 4.98
N HIS A 19 -4.69 7.31 6.18
CA HIS A 19 -5.29 6.27 7.01
C HIS A 19 -5.48 6.78 8.43
N ASP A 20 -6.71 6.72 8.93
CA ASP A 20 -7.02 7.19 10.29
C ASP A 20 -6.34 6.31 11.33
N VAL A 21 -6.47 4.98 11.16
CA VAL A 21 -5.93 3.97 12.07
C VAL A 21 -5.52 2.74 11.25
N ILE A 22 -4.32 2.24 11.54
CA ILE A 22 -3.84 0.92 11.11
C ILE A 22 -3.39 0.19 12.39
N GLU A 23 -3.97 -0.96 12.67
CA GLU A 23 -3.64 -1.74 13.87
C GLU A 23 -3.09 -3.09 13.47
N GLY A 24 -2.00 -3.50 14.11
CA GLY A 24 -1.45 -4.83 13.94
C GLY A 24 -1.10 -5.52 15.23
N ASN A 25 -1.27 -6.83 15.20
CA ASN A 25 -1.00 -7.73 16.30
C ASN A 25 0.08 -8.71 15.86
N LEU A 26 1.33 -8.41 16.22
CA LEU A 26 2.38 -9.41 16.24
C LEU A 26 2.21 -10.23 17.53
N SER A 27 2.60 -11.51 17.52
CA SER A 27 2.28 -12.46 18.60
C SER A 27 2.58 -11.98 20.03
N VAL A 28 3.54 -11.06 20.19
CA VAL A 28 3.94 -10.48 21.47
C VAL A 28 3.91 -8.94 21.51
N LEU A 29 3.59 -8.29 20.39
CA LEU A 29 3.60 -6.83 20.24
C LEU A 29 2.36 -6.37 19.48
N LYS A 30 1.60 -5.46 20.10
CA LYS A 30 0.51 -4.75 19.42
C LYS A 30 1.02 -3.38 19.03
N TYR A 31 0.71 -2.95 17.82
CA TYR A 31 0.98 -1.59 17.38
C TYR A 31 -0.25 -0.96 16.74
N LYS A 32 -0.35 0.35 16.87
CA LYS A 32 -1.36 1.19 16.25
C LYS A 32 -0.67 2.37 15.60
N LEU A 33 -0.85 2.53 14.30
CA LEU A 33 -0.44 3.70 13.54
C LEU A 33 -1.67 4.59 13.36
N THR A 34 -1.59 5.86 13.72
CA THR A 34 -2.72 6.80 13.69
C THR A 34 -2.37 8.01 12.84
N ASN A 35 -3.38 8.56 12.15
CA ASN A 35 -3.23 9.72 11.26
C ASN A 35 -2.06 9.54 10.26
N SER A 36 -2.01 8.35 9.66
CA SER A 36 -0.91 7.94 8.81
C SER A 36 -1.10 8.51 7.41
N THR A 37 -0.04 9.09 6.86
CA THR A 37 -0.04 9.67 5.52
C THR A 37 1.05 9.01 4.69
N VAL A 38 0.69 8.55 3.48
CA VAL A 38 1.62 7.99 2.49
C VAL A 38 1.72 8.92 1.30
N LYS A 39 2.95 9.23 0.87
CA LYS A 39 3.26 10.09 -0.29
C LYS A 39 4.21 9.39 -1.25
N GLY A 40 4.16 9.80 -2.52
CA GLY A 40 5.06 9.35 -3.58
C GLY A 40 4.42 8.41 -4.61
N HIS A 41 3.14 8.04 -4.42
CA HIS A 41 2.41 7.20 -5.39
C HIS A 41 2.31 7.85 -6.77
N LYS A 42 2.27 9.18 -6.86
CA LYS A 42 2.24 9.92 -8.14
C LYS A 42 3.51 9.73 -8.97
N ASP A 43 4.61 9.40 -8.31
CA ASP A 43 5.93 9.24 -8.94
C ASP A 43 6.20 7.77 -9.30
N CYS A 44 5.31 6.84 -8.91
CA CYS A 44 5.40 5.43 -9.30
C CYS A 44 5.13 5.26 -10.79
N LYS A 45 5.87 4.34 -11.41
CA LYS A 45 5.73 3.96 -12.81
C LYS A 45 5.28 2.52 -12.91
N ILE A 46 4.51 2.20 -13.94
CA ILE A 46 4.17 0.82 -14.29
C ILE A 46 5.07 0.44 -15.46
N GLU A 47 5.88 -0.61 -15.30
CA GLU A 47 6.81 -1.05 -16.36
C GLU A 47 6.28 -2.23 -17.16
N ASN A 48 5.64 -3.21 -16.50
CA ASN A 48 5.08 -4.37 -17.18
C ASN A 48 3.62 -4.55 -16.80
N ILE A 49 2.76 -4.74 -17.80
CA ILE A 49 1.37 -5.15 -17.61
C ILE A 49 1.16 -6.45 -18.37
N LYS A 50 0.70 -7.50 -17.67
CA LYS A 50 0.31 -8.77 -18.27
C LYS A 50 -1.13 -9.07 -17.88
N LEU A 51 -1.93 -9.41 -18.89
CA LEU A 51 -3.28 -9.92 -18.70
C LEU A 51 -3.22 -11.45 -18.78
N ASP A 52 -3.70 -12.14 -17.75
CA ASP A 52 -3.92 -13.58 -17.81
C ASP A 52 -5.30 -13.85 -18.45
N PRO A 53 -5.38 -14.42 -19.67
CA PRO A 53 -6.63 -14.65 -20.37
C PRO A 53 -7.45 -15.82 -19.77
N GLY A 54 -6.83 -16.70 -18.98
CA GLY A 54 -7.48 -17.87 -18.40
C GLY A 54 -8.14 -17.61 -17.04
N ASN A 55 -7.63 -16.61 -16.32
CA ASN A 55 -8.18 -16.08 -15.07
C ASN A 55 -8.03 -14.57 -15.14
N ILE A 56 -9.11 -13.85 -15.47
CA ILE A 56 -9.13 -12.39 -15.72
C ILE A 56 -8.35 -11.64 -14.61
N GLY A 57 -7.06 -11.48 -14.81
CA GLY A 57 -6.10 -11.14 -13.77
C GLY A 57 -5.04 -10.23 -14.37
N LEU A 58 -4.84 -9.09 -13.74
CA LEU A 58 -3.88 -8.08 -14.15
C LEU A 58 -2.63 -8.20 -13.29
N HIS A 59 -1.52 -8.63 -13.90
CA HIS A 59 -0.20 -8.53 -13.28
C HIS A 59 0.42 -7.21 -13.72
N ALA A 60 0.65 -6.30 -12.79
CA ALA A 60 1.29 -5.02 -13.04
C ALA A 60 2.54 -4.85 -12.17
N ASP A 61 3.71 -4.69 -12.79
CA ASP A 61 4.94 -4.35 -12.08
C ASP A 61 4.96 -2.85 -11.87
N MET A 62 4.63 -2.43 -10.64
CA MET A 62 4.77 -1.06 -10.20
C MET A 62 6.16 -0.85 -9.63
N ILE A 63 6.81 0.27 -9.98
CA ILE A 63 8.09 0.71 -9.43
C ILE A 63 7.92 2.10 -8.87
N CYS A 64 8.17 2.24 -7.57
CA CYS A 64 8.06 3.50 -6.86
C CYS A 64 9.46 4.01 -6.48
N PRO A 65 9.87 5.21 -6.96
CA PRO A 65 11.18 5.78 -6.64
C PRO A 65 11.41 5.98 -5.14
N SER A 66 10.39 6.49 -4.47
CA SER A 66 10.38 6.71 -3.03
C SER A 66 8.94 6.76 -2.54
N LEU A 67 8.59 5.93 -1.56
CA LEU A 67 7.35 6.09 -0.80
C LEU A 67 7.70 6.48 0.62
N LYS A 68 7.06 7.54 1.11
CA LYS A 68 7.21 8.01 2.48
C LYS A 68 5.88 7.86 3.21
N MET A 69 5.89 7.09 4.28
CA MET A 69 4.79 6.96 5.23
C MET A 69 5.17 7.61 6.56
N TYR A 70 4.28 8.39 7.15
CA TYR A 70 4.52 9.05 8.42
C TYR A 70 3.22 9.30 9.18
N GLY A 71 3.32 9.39 10.50
CA GLY A 71 2.18 9.56 11.39
C GLY A 71 2.61 9.36 12.84
N THR A 72 1.66 8.98 13.70
CA THR A 72 1.97 8.62 15.08
C THR A 72 1.80 7.13 15.33
N TYR A 73 2.62 6.56 16.20
CA TYR A 73 2.51 5.17 16.61
C TYR A 73 2.22 5.06 18.11
N SER A 74 1.57 3.97 18.48
CA SER A 74 1.50 3.45 19.84
C SER A 74 1.83 1.96 19.80
N ILE A 75 2.78 1.52 20.60
CA ILE A 75 3.17 0.12 20.74
C ILE A 75 2.94 -0.29 22.19
N ASN A 76 2.35 -1.47 22.37
CA ASN A 76 2.18 -2.11 23.66
C ASN A 76 2.42 -3.61 23.52
N GLY A 77 3.26 -4.19 24.36
CA GLY A 77 3.49 -5.63 24.38
C GLY A 77 4.64 -6.02 25.28
N ARG A 78 5.28 -7.16 24.96
CA ARG A 78 6.39 -7.70 25.74
C ARG A 78 7.45 -8.35 24.87
N LEU A 79 8.71 -8.13 25.18
CA LEU A 79 9.84 -8.86 24.64
C LEU A 79 10.34 -9.85 25.71
N VAL A 80 10.01 -11.13 25.54
CA VAL A 80 10.26 -12.21 26.50
C VAL A 80 9.58 -11.94 27.86
N ALA A 81 10.23 -11.16 28.74
CA ALA A 81 9.72 -10.74 30.03
C ALA A 81 9.67 -9.21 30.21
N LEU A 82 10.25 -8.45 29.27
CA LEU A 82 10.33 -6.99 29.37
C LEU A 82 9.08 -6.36 28.74
N PRO A 83 8.27 -5.59 29.49
CA PRO A 83 7.20 -4.81 28.90
C PRO A 83 7.78 -3.76 27.96
N VAL A 84 7.20 -3.65 26.77
CA VAL A 84 7.54 -2.63 25.77
C VAL A 84 6.31 -1.76 25.56
N GLU A 85 6.45 -0.49 25.91
CA GLU A 85 5.45 0.54 25.68
C GLU A 85 6.14 1.75 25.06
N GLY A 86 5.51 2.34 24.06
CA GLY A 86 6.05 3.52 23.42
C GLY A 86 5.01 4.20 22.56
N THR A 87 4.98 5.52 22.62
CA THR A 87 4.21 6.37 21.71
C THR A 87 5.12 7.43 21.12
N GLY A 88 4.84 7.84 19.88
CA GLY A 88 5.64 8.86 19.23
C GLY A 88 5.30 9.05 17.77
N GLU A 89 6.14 9.81 17.08
CA GLU A 89 6.06 9.96 15.63
C GLU A 89 6.89 8.87 14.94
N TYR A 90 6.42 8.41 13.79
CA TYR A 90 7.19 7.51 12.94
C TYR A 90 7.31 8.08 11.54
N SER A 91 8.41 7.74 10.86
CA SER A 91 8.54 7.94 9.42
C SER A 91 9.25 6.73 8.81
N ILE A 92 8.58 6.11 7.85
CA ILE A 92 9.10 5.01 7.05
C ILE A 92 9.35 5.56 5.64
N ILE A 93 10.54 5.31 5.10
CA ILE A 93 10.90 5.68 3.74
C ILE A 93 11.35 4.41 3.04
N THR A 94 10.67 4.06 1.95
CA THR A 94 11.10 2.99 1.06
C THR A 94 11.74 3.61 -0.17
N THR A 95 12.80 2.99 -0.67
CA THR A 95 13.52 3.42 -1.88
C THR A 95 13.42 2.34 -2.94
N VAL A 96 13.85 2.66 -4.16
CA VAL A 96 13.90 1.72 -5.30
C VAL A 96 14.50 0.36 -4.92
N ALA A 97 15.56 0.33 -4.10
CA ALA A 97 16.22 -0.92 -3.73
C ALA A 97 15.32 -1.83 -2.89
N VAL A 98 14.67 -1.28 -1.86
CA VAL A 98 13.71 -2.00 -1.02
C VAL A 98 12.51 -2.45 -1.84
N HIS A 99 12.03 -1.58 -2.73
CA HIS A 99 10.91 -1.87 -3.61
C HIS A 99 11.21 -3.01 -4.59
N LYS A 100 12.39 -2.97 -5.23
CA LYS A 100 12.83 -4.02 -6.15
C LYS A 100 12.98 -5.36 -5.44
N PHE A 101 13.59 -5.36 -4.25
CA PHE A 101 13.65 -6.56 -3.41
C PHE A 101 12.26 -7.11 -3.10
N ALA A 102 11.31 -6.25 -2.71
CA ALA A 102 9.94 -6.68 -2.42
C ALA A 102 9.23 -7.26 -3.66
N ASN A 103 9.43 -6.67 -4.83
CA ASN A 103 8.88 -7.19 -6.08
C ASN A 103 9.48 -8.56 -6.46
N GLU A 104 10.81 -8.72 -6.35
CA GLU A 104 11.50 -9.97 -6.68
C GLU A 104 11.13 -11.10 -5.71
N ASN A 105 10.82 -10.77 -4.46
CA ASN A 105 10.51 -11.72 -3.39
C ASN A 105 9.04 -11.63 -2.93
N TRP A 106 8.13 -11.23 -3.82
CA TRP A 106 6.76 -10.85 -3.45
C TRP A 106 5.98 -11.93 -2.69
N LYS A 107 6.26 -13.22 -2.93
CA LYS A 107 5.61 -14.32 -2.21
C LYS A 107 6.03 -14.36 -0.74
N ASP A 108 7.33 -14.30 -0.50
CA ASP A 108 7.89 -14.35 0.85
C ASP A 108 7.54 -13.08 1.60
N VAL A 109 7.71 -11.91 0.95
CA VAL A 109 7.28 -10.63 1.51
C VAL A 109 5.79 -10.65 1.81
N SER A 110 4.93 -11.11 0.90
CA SER A 110 3.49 -11.18 1.16
C SER A 110 3.16 -12.11 2.32
N ASN A 111 3.83 -13.26 2.44
CA ASN A 111 3.60 -14.23 3.52
C ASN A 111 4.06 -13.71 4.88
N ASP A 112 5.24 -13.10 4.92
CA ASP A 112 5.89 -12.63 6.15
C ASP A 112 5.31 -11.31 6.64
N THR A 113 4.91 -10.46 5.70
CA THR A 113 4.27 -9.21 6.04
C THR A 113 2.83 -9.49 6.41
N GLN A 114 1.97 -10.01 5.51
CA GLN A 114 0.49 -10.08 5.69
C GLN A 114 -0.03 -8.89 6.54
N ASP A 115 0.63 -7.75 6.36
CA ASP A 115 0.80 -6.81 7.46
C ASP A 115 -0.39 -5.87 7.34
N PRO A 116 -1.08 -5.55 8.44
CA PRO A 116 -2.15 -4.57 8.42
C PRO A 116 -1.78 -3.27 7.70
N VAL A 117 -0.50 -2.88 7.69
CA VAL A 117 0.02 -1.76 6.88
C VAL A 117 -0.06 -2.05 5.38
N PHE A 118 0.44 -3.21 4.93
CA PHE A 118 0.39 -3.60 3.52
C PHE A 118 -1.07 -3.72 3.05
N GLU A 119 -1.91 -4.43 3.80
CA GLU A 119 -3.33 -4.60 3.51
C GLU A 119 -4.08 -3.27 3.41
N ALA A 120 -3.87 -2.36 4.37
CA ALA A 120 -4.53 -1.06 4.35
C ALA A 120 -4.19 -0.25 3.08
N ASN A 121 -2.92 -0.27 2.65
CA ASN A 121 -2.48 0.47 1.47
C ASN A 121 -2.96 -0.19 0.16
N PHE A 122 -2.77 -1.51 0.01
CA PHE A 122 -3.17 -2.23 -1.20
C PHE A 122 -4.68 -2.25 -1.37
N LYS A 123 -5.46 -2.36 -0.29
CA LYS A 123 -6.92 -2.29 -0.35
C LYS A 123 -7.40 -1.00 -1.01
N LYS A 124 -6.87 0.17 -0.63
CA LYS A 124 -7.25 1.46 -1.25
C LYS A 124 -6.86 1.53 -2.73
N LEU A 125 -5.67 1.02 -3.07
CA LEU A 125 -5.21 0.96 -4.47
C LEU A 125 -6.14 0.07 -5.32
N ILE A 126 -6.48 -1.12 -4.82
CA ILE A 126 -7.36 -2.08 -5.51
C ILE A 126 -8.79 -1.56 -5.60
N GLU A 127 -9.33 -0.93 -4.56
CA GLU A 127 -10.67 -0.33 -4.59
C GLU A 127 -10.77 0.78 -5.64
N SER A 128 -9.75 1.66 -5.70
CA SER A 128 -9.69 2.71 -6.73
C SER A 128 -9.52 2.14 -8.14
N ALA A 129 -8.68 1.11 -8.32
CA ALA A 129 -8.52 0.41 -9.59
C ALA A 129 -9.83 -0.24 -10.05
N ASN A 130 -10.51 -0.97 -9.17
CA ASN A 130 -11.78 -1.63 -9.47
C ASN A 130 -12.89 -0.64 -9.80
N LYS A 131 -12.97 0.49 -9.09
CA LYS A 131 -13.93 1.56 -9.42
C LYS A 131 -13.66 2.11 -10.81
N LEU A 132 -12.39 2.34 -11.15
CA LEU A 132 -12.03 2.85 -12.47
C LEU A 132 -12.36 1.86 -13.59
N PHE A 133 -11.94 0.60 -13.46
CA PHE A 133 -12.13 -0.43 -14.48
C PHE A 133 -13.60 -0.82 -14.68
N LYS A 134 -14.49 -0.54 -13.72
CA LYS A 134 -15.95 -0.66 -13.91
C LYS A 134 -16.55 0.43 -14.80
N THR A 135 -15.86 1.55 -14.95
CA THR A 135 -16.36 2.72 -15.68
C THR A 135 -15.75 2.91 -17.06
N ILE A 136 -14.58 2.33 -17.29
CA ILE A 136 -13.87 2.43 -18.57
C ILE A 136 -13.83 1.05 -19.22
N PRO A 137 -14.35 0.89 -20.45
CA PRO A 137 -14.19 -0.36 -21.20
C PRO A 137 -12.72 -0.76 -21.30
N ILE A 138 -12.44 -2.06 -21.22
CA ILE A 138 -11.07 -2.56 -21.19
C ILE A 138 -10.30 -2.18 -22.47
N GLU A 139 -11.01 -2.04 -23.59
CA GLU A 139 -10.47 -1.64 -24.89
C GLU A 139 -9.98 -0.19 -24.92
N ASP A 140 -10.58 0.67 -24.10
CA ASP A 140 -10.21 2.09 -24.02
C ASP A 140 -9.08 2.34 -23.00
N LEU A 141 -8.77 1.36 -22.14
CA LEU A 141 -7.63 1.44 -21.21
C LEU A 141 -6.26 1.29 -21.91
N PHE A 142 -6.24 0.66 -23.09
CA PHE A 142 -5.02 0.37 -23.85
C PHE A 142 -4.89 1.15 -25.16
N LYS A 143 -5.82 2.08 -25.43
CA LYS A 143 -5.66 3.02 -26.55
C LYS A 143 -4.70 4.13 -26.12
N ASN A 144 -3.52 4.13 -26.73
CA ASN A 144 -2.58 5.26 -26.72
C ASN A 144 -3.23 6.51 -27.34
#